data_AF-A0A7S2L9N9-F1
#
_entry.id   AF-A0A7S2L9N9-F1
#
_cell.length_a   1.000
_cell.length_b   1.000
_cell.length_c   1.000
_cell.angle_alpha   90.00
_cell.angle_beta   90.00
_cell.angle_gamma   90.00
#
_symmetry.space_group_name_H-M   'P 1'
#
loop_
_entity.id
_entity.type
_entity.pdbx_description
1 polymer ?
#
loop_
_entity_poly.entity_id
_entity_poly.type
_entity_poly.pdbx_seq_one_letter_code
_entity_poly.pdbx_strand_id
1 'polypeptide(L)'
;WCDVSDRYPGHPQSIDAILKIDEDTVLTGSSDGLVRAVQLLPNSLLGVLGGHDGFPVEALGWSAGRKMVGSVSHDEYIRLWDASFLNEDDNDDDDEDEDDTDNDDAIKMAVGVAKRGGEDS
;
A
#
# COMPACT_ATOMS: atom_id res chain seq x y z
N TRP A 1 18.07 25.40 21.59
CA TRP A 1 16.69 25.07 21.22
C TRP A 1 16.82 24.13 20.04
N CYS A 2 16.60 22.84 20.27
CA CYS A 2 16.88 21.81 19.27
C CYS A 2 16.00 22.05 18.04
N ASP A 3 16.64 22.04 16.88
CA ASP A 3 15.95 21.92 15.61
C ASP A 3 15.36 20.51 15.53
N VAL A 4 14.13 20.42 15.03
CA VAL A 4 13.47 19.14 14.83
C VAL A 4 14.03 18.58 13.53
N SER A 5 14.83 17.51 13.61
CA SER A 5 15.51 16.93 12.44
C SER A 5 14.54 16.50 11.32
N ASP A 6 13.34 16.06 11.69
CA ASP A 6 12.36 15.50 10.75
C ASP A 6 10.93 15.94 11.06
N ARG A 7 10.20 16.34 10.02
CA ARG A 7 8.77 16.71 10.12
C ARG A 7 8.01 15.95 9.04
N TYR A 8 6.88 15.34 9.42
CA TYR A 8 5.98 14.64 8.51
C TYR A 8 4.70 15.45 8.35
N PRO A 9 4.67 16.45 7.44
CA PRO A 9 3.45 17.19 7.14
C PRO A 9 2.47 16.28 6.39
N GLY A 10 1.19 16.35 6.74
CA GLY A 10 0.16 15.58 6.03
C GLY A 10 -1.13 15.41 6.82
N HIS A 11 -1.06 15.45 8.15
CA HIS A 11 -2.25 15.37 9.00
C HIS A 11 -2.98 16.72 9.02
N PRO A 12 -4.26 16.77 8.60
CA PRO A 12 -5.06 17.99 8.61
C PRO A 12 -5.58 18.35 10.01
N GLN A 13 -5.48 17.44 10.98
CA GLN A 13 -5.98 17.56 12.34
C GLN A 13 -4.95 17.04 13.37
N SER A 14 -5.28 17.12 14.66
CA SER A 14 -4.43 16.61 15.75
C SER A 14 -4.11 15.13 15.56
N ILE A 15 -2.90 14.75 15.94
CA ILE A 15 -2.46 13.35 15.98
C ILE A 15 -2.59 12.91 17.43
N ASP A 16 -3.54 12.02 17.69
CA ASP A 16 -3.90 11.61 19.05
C ASP A 16 -3.30 10.24 19.40
N ALA A 17 -2.95 9.43 18.39
CA ALA A 17 -2.38 8.10 18.57
C ALA A 17 -1.17 7.85 17.65
N ILE A 18 -0.20 7.08 18.14
CA ILE A 18 0.95 6.59 17.37
C ILE A 18 1.22 5.12 17.72
N LEU A 19 1.57 4.32 16.72
CA LEU A 19 1.92 2.91 16.88
C LEU A 19 3.12 2.55 16.01
N LYS A 20 4.19 2.06 16.61
CA LYS A 20 5.35 1.54 15.88
C LYS A 20 5.00 0.19 15.23
N ILE A 21 5.21 0.06 13.92
CA ILE A 21 4.99 -1.19 13.18
C ILE A 21 6.31 -1.95 13.07
N ASP A 22 7.30 -1.34 12.44
CA ASP A 22 8.65 -1.87 12.25
C ASP A 22 9.68 -0.81 12.73
N GLU A 23 10.95 -0.86 12.29
CA GLU A 23 11.96 0.17 12.64
C GLU A 23 11.78 1.48 11.88
N ASP A 24 11.24 1.42 10.67
CA ASP A 24 11.17 2.52 9.71
C ASP A 24 9.73 2.97 9.41
N THR A 25 8.71 2.42 10.05
CA THR A 25 7.29 2.62 9.75
C THR A 25 6.50 2.73 11.05
N VAL A 26 5.69 3.79 11.10
CA VAL A 26 4.78 4.06 12.20
C VAL A 26 3.38 4.32 11.66
N LEU A 27 2.36 3.83 12.37
CA LEU A 27 0.99 4.25 12.17
C LEU A 27 0.67 5.45 13.05
N THR A 28 -0.14 6.34 12.50
CA THR A 28 -0.60 7.55 13.18
C THR A 28 -2.11 7.63 13.06
N GLY A 29 -2.79 7.83 14.19
CA GLY A 29 -4.23 8.08 14.25
C GLY A 29 -4.46 9.56 14.46
N SER A 30 -5.30 10.16 13.62
CA SER A 30 -5.62 11.58 13.69
C SER A 30 -7.09 11.83 13.99
N SER A 31 -7.41 13.02 14.51
CA SER A 31 -8.79 13.41 14.81
C SER A 31 -9.66 13.54 13.56
N ASP A 32 -9.05 13.57 12.36
CA ASP A 32 -9.77 13.45 11.08
C ASP A 32 -10.36 12.05 10.82
N GLY A 33 -10.13 11.11 11.74
CA GLY A 33 -10.63 9.76 11.69
C GLY A 33 -9.89 8.85 10.73
N LEU A 34 -8.70 9.23 10.27
CA LEU A 34 -7.89 8.40 9.40
C LEU A 34 -6.66 7.88 10.14
N VAL A 35 -6.38 6.60 9.90
CA VAL A 35 -5.15 5.92 10.31
C VAL A 35 -4.19 5.91 9.13
N ARG A 36 -3.02 6.53 9.29
CA ARG A 36 -2.02 6.68 8.23
C ARG A 36 -0.74 5.93 8.56
N ALA A 37 -0.14 5.31 7.55
CA ALA A 37 1.19 4.75 7.62
C ALA A 37 2.22 5.78 7.16
N VAL A 38 3.21 6.02 8.02
CA VAL A 38 4.29 6.97 7.83
C VAL A 38 5.59 6.19 7.89
N GLN A 39 6.38 6.27 6.83
CA GLN A 39 7.73 5.75 6.79
C GLN A 39 8.70 6.83 7.28
N LEU A 40 9.47 6.49 8.30
CA LEU A 40 10.52 7.32 8.87
C LEU A 40 11.68 7.48 7.88
N LEU A 41 12.10 6.37 7.26
CA LEU A 41 13.20 6.31 6.30
C LEU A 41 12.81 5.47 5.06
N PRO A 42 12.81 6.05 3.84
CA PRO A 42 12.90 7.48 3.54
C PRO A 42 11.64 8.21 4.01
N ASN A 43 11.76 9.46 4.48
CA ASN A 43 10.65 10.23 5.06
C ASN A 43 9.45 10.34 4.11
N SER A 44 8.48 9.44 4.25
CA SER A 44 7.40 9.27 3.26
C SER A 44 6.09 8.94 3.94
N LEU A 45 4.99 9.41 3.36
CA LEU A 45 3.65 8.99 3.76
C LEU A 45 3.25 7.83 2.85
N LEU A 46 3.26 6.60 3.38
CA LEU A 46 2.90 5.40 2.62
C LEU A 46 1.42 5.43 2.22
N GLY A 47 0.56 5.98 3.08
CA GLY A 47 -0.85 6.19 2.75
C GLY A 47 -1.78 6.06 3.94
N VAL A 48 -3.06 5.85 3.64
CA VAL A 48 -4.13 5.66 4.61
C VAL A 48 -4.42 4.16 4.71
N LEU A 49 -4.22 3.60 5.89
CA LEU A 49 -4.53 2.19 6.22
C LEU A 49 -6.06 1.98 6.29
N GLY A 50 -6.75 2.97 6.84
CA GLY A 50 -8.17 2.89 7.10
C GLY A 50 -8.67 4.10 7.86
N GLY A 51 -9.95 4.10 8.20
CA GLY A 51 -10.55 5.20 8.95
C GLY A 51 -11.86 4.85 9.63
N HIS A 52 -12.28 5.76 10.51
CA HIS A 52 -13.47 5.74 11.34
C HIS A 52 -14.45 6.85 10.93
N ASP A 53 -14.71 6.99 9.63
CA ASP A 53 -15.75 7.87 9.06
C ASP A 53 -15.75 9.33 9.57
N GLY A 54 -14.56 9.86 9.89
CA GLY A 54 -14.37 11.23 10.37
C GLY A 54 -14.40 11.40 11.90
N PHE A 55 -14.56 10.33 12.68
CA PHE A 55 -14.47 10.36 14.13
C PHE A 55 -13.03 10.19 14.61
N PRO A 56 -12.60 10.88 15.69
CA PRO A 56 -11.21 10.83 16.15
C PRO A 56 -10.71 9.42 16.48
N VAL A 57 -9.48 9.11 16.06
CA VAL A 57 -8.83 7.84 16.42
C VAL A 57 -8.06 8.03 17.72
N GLU A 58 -8.59 7.50 18.81
CA GLU A 58 -8.05 7.71 20.17
C GLU A 58 -6.90 6.76 20.51
N ALA A 59 -6.91 5.55 19.94
CA ALA A 59 -5.85 4.58 20.18
C ALA A 59 -5.66 3.60 19.03
N LEU A 60 -4.42 3.13 18.93
CA LEU A 60 -3.97 2.08 18.02
C LEU A 60 -3.25 0.99 18.82
N GLY A 61 -3.43 -0.27 18.42
CA GLY A 61 -2.81 -1.39 19.11
C GLY A 61 -2.47 -2.57 18.20
N TRP A 62 -1.44 -3.32 18.58
CA TRP A 62 -1.06 -4.55 17.90
C TRP A 62 -1.85 -5.75 18.41
N SER A 63 -2.18 -6.65 17.50
CA SER A 63 -2.51 -8.03 17.86
C SER A 63 -1.28 -8.78 18.38
N ALA A 64 -1.48 -9.72 19.30
CA ALA A 64 -0.41 -10.51 19.93
C ALA A 64 0.49 -11.24 18.92
N GLY A 65 -0.03 -11.56 17.73
CA GLY A 65 0.71 -12.21 16.65
C GLY A 65 1.32 -11.26 15.62
N ARG A 66 1.25 -9.93 15.81
CA ARG A 66 1.69 -8.91 14.84
C ARG A 66 1.11 -9.06 13.43
N LYS A 67 -0.09 -9.63 13.31
CA LYS A 67 -0.80 -9.79 12.02
C LYS A 67 -1.82 -8.69 11.75
N MET A 68 -2.36 -8.11 12.82
CA MET A 68 -3.45 -7.14 12.70
C MET A 68 -3.20 -5.95 13.62
N VAL A 69 -3.67 -4.80 13.17
CA VAL A 69 -3.72 -3.57 13.94
C VAL A 69 -5.17 -3.27 14.28
N GLY A 70 -5.44 -3.01 15.56
CA GLY A 70 -6.73 -2.51 16.02
C GLY A 70 -6.71 -1.00 16.16
N SER A 71 -7.79 -0.36 15.71
CA SER A 71 -8.06 1.06 15.92
C SER A 71 -9.40 1.23 16.63
N VAL A 72 -9.45 2.20 17.54
CA VAL A 72 -10.66 2.56 18.28
C VAL A 72 -10.98 4.04 18.09
N SER A 73 -12.26 4.35 17.99
CA SER A 73 -12.75 5.69 17.74
C SER A 73 -14.07 5.95 18.47
N HIS A 74 -14.54 7.19 18.41
CA HIS A 74 -15.86 7.61 18.87
C HIS A 74 -17.01 7.15 17.97
N ASP A 75 -16.73 6.46 16.86
CA ASP A 75 -17.74 5.84 15.99
C ASP A 75 -18.40 4.59 16.62
N GLU A 76 -18.09 4.28 17.89
CA GLU A 76 -18.55 3.09 18.63
C GLU A 76 -18.04 1.75 18.06
N TYR A 77 -17.15 1.78 17.07
CA TYR A 77 -16.60 0.59 16.43
C TYR A 77 -15.13 0.40 16.74
N ILE A 78 -14.76 -0.87 16.90
CA ILE A 78 -13.36 -1.31 16.87
C ILE A 78 -13.13 -1.87 15.47
N ARG A 79 -12.16 -1.29 14.74
CA ARG A 79 -11.79 -1.78 13.42
C ARG A 79 -10.46 -2.52 13.51
N LEU A 80 -10.39 -3.67 12.86
CA LEU A 80 -9.19 -4.47 12.74
C LEU A 80 -8.72 -4.44 11.29
N TRP A 81 -7.47 -4.06 11.09
CA TRP A 81 -6.82 -3.98 9.79
C TRP A 81 -5.77 -5.07 9.71
N ASP A 82 -5.73 -5.80 8.60
CA ASP A 82 -4.64 -6.71 8.32
C ASP A 82 -3.39 -5.87 8.00
N ALA A 83 -2.29 -6.14 8.69
CA ALA A 83 -1.04 -5.40 8.55
C ALA A 83 0.04 -6.22 7.83
N SER A 84 -0.31 -7.35 7.20
CA SER A 84 0.63 -8.17 6.43
C SER A 84 1.27 -7.41 5.28
N PHE A 85 0.55 -6.48 4.67
CA PHE A 85 1.06 -5.66 3.55
C PHE A 85 2.14 -4.66 3.96
N LEU A 86 2.34 -4.40 5.26
CA LEU A 86 3.45 -3.56 5.75
C LEU A 86 4.73 -4.39 5.95
N ASN A 87 4.65 -5.72 5.85
CA ASN A 87 5.75 -6.66 6.02
C ASN A 87 6.28 -7.15 4.66
N GLU A 88 6.30 -6.32 3.61
CA GLU A 88 6.94 -6.64 2.33
C GLU A 88 8.47 -6.74 2.51
N ASP A 89 8.91 -7.81 3.18
CA ASP A 89 10.16 -8.51 2.88
C ASP A 89 9.86 -9.37 1.63
N ASP A 90 9.60 -8.70 0.50
CA ASP A 90 9.60 -9.37 -0.80
C ASP A 90 11.06 -9.71 -1.10
N ASN A 91 11.42 -10.97 -0.81
CA ASN A 91 12.49 -11.69 -1.49
C ASN A 91 12.20 -11.64 -3.00
N ASP A 92 12.59 -10.55 -3.66
CA ASP A 92 12.79 -10.53 -5.10
C ASP A 92 14.13 -11.24 -5.40
N ASP A 93 14.19 -12.55 -5.12
CA ASP A 93 15.06 -13.47 -5.85
C ASP A 93 14.35 -13.74 -7.20
N ASP A 94 14.32 -12.73 -8.06
CA ASP A 94 14.04 -12.92 -9.49
C ASP A 94 15.28 -13.62 -10.09
N ASP A 95 15.25 -14.96 -10.06
CA ASP A 95 16.07 -15.81 -10.93
C ASP A 95 15.71 -15.48 -12.39
N GLU A 96 16.43 -14.53 -13.00
CA GLU A 96 16.50 -14.40 -14.47
C GLU A 96 17.26 -15.61 -15.03
N ASP A 97 16.57 -16.75 -15.19
CA ASP A 97 17.05 -17.87 -15.99
C ASP A 97 17.09 -17.46 -17.48
N GLU A 98 18.29 -17.33 -18.02
CA GLU A 98 18.61 -17.15 -19.44
C GLU A 98 18.00 -18.26 -20.30
N ASP A 99 17.10 -17.91 -21.23
CA ASP A 99 16.72 -18.77 -22.35
C ASP A 99 17.21 -18.21 -23.70
N ASP A 100 18.52 -18.38 -23.94
CA ASP A 100 19.11 -18.39 -25.28
C ASP A 100 18.51 -19.55 -26.09
N THR A 101 17.54 -19.25 -26.95
CA THR A 101 17.22 -20.12 -28.09
C THR A 101 17.24 -19.34 -29.40
N ASP A 102 18.43 -19.29 -29.99
CA ASP A 102 18.59 -19.19 -31.45
C ASP A 102 17.79 -20.31 -32.11
N ASN A 103 16.70 -19.97 -32.79
CA ASN A 103 16.20 -20.83 -33.86
C ASN A 103 15.55 -20.01 -34.98
N ASP A 104 16.40 -19.71 -35.95
CA ASP A 104 16.04 -19.39 -37.32
C ASP A 104 15.11 -20.46 -37.92
N ASP A 105 14.38 -20.05 -38.97
CA ASP A 105 13.67 -20.86 -39.97
C ASP A 105 12.18 -21.21 -39.80
N ALA A 106 11.50 -20.94 -40.93
CA ALA A 106 10.35 -21.66 -41.52
C ALA A 106 8.92 -21.13 -41.28
N ILE A 107 8.56 -20.10 -42.05
CA ILE A 107 7.60 -20.18 -43.19
C ILE A 107 6.43 -21.21 -43.09
N LYS A 108 5.22 -20.68 -43.36
CA LYS A 108 4.02 -21.22 -44.10
C LYS A 108 2.75 -21.59 -43.30
N MET A 109 1.67 -20.92 -43.77
CA MET A 109 0.31 -21.42 -44.04
C MET A 109 -0.70 -21.47 -42.88
N ALA A 110 -1.69 -20.58 -42.94
CA ALA A 110 -3.10 -20.98 -43.05
C ALA A 110 -3.95 -19.82 -43.62
N VAL A 111 -4.51 -20.08 -44.79
CA VAL A 111 -5.46 -19.28 -45.56
C VAL A 111 -6.88 -19.42 -44.97
N GLY A 112 -7.70 -18.36 -45.00
CA GLY A 112 -9.11 -18.47 -44.62
C GLY A 112 -10.01 -17.24 -44.80
N VAL A 113 -10.08 -16.69 -46.02
CA VAL A 113 -11.24 -16.07 -46.73
C VAL A 113 -12.50 -15.66 -45.92
N ALA A 114 -12.90 -14.37 -46.01
CA ALA A 114 -14.29 -13.89 -46.18
C ALA A 114 -14.29 -12.38 -46.54
N LYS A 115 -14.45 -11.96 -47.81
CA LYS A 115 -15.67 -11.74 -48.63
C LYS A 115 -16.16 -10.27 -48.64
N ARG A 116 -15.69 -9.56 -49.69
CA ARG A 116 -16.34 -8.59 -50.61
C ARG A 116 -17.42 -7.62 -50.08
N GLY A 117 -17.17 -6.33 -50.36
CA GLY A 117 -17.96 -5.57 -51.33
C GLY A 117 -18.78 -4.40 -50.78
N GLY A 118 -18.52 -3.20 -51.31
CA GLY A 118 -19.37 -2.01 -51.16
C GLY A 118 -18.62 -0.73 -51.53
N GLU A 119 -18.65 -0.36 -52.82
CA GLU A 119 -18.25 0.94 -53.36
C GLU A 119 -19.50 1.79 -53.57
N ASP A 120 -19.48 3.06 -53.15
CA ASP A 120 -20.33 4.13 -53.71
C ASP A 120 -19.72 5.53 -53.48
N SER A 121 -19.09 6.06 -54.53
CA SER A 121 -19.13 7.48 -54.92
C SER A 121 -18.56 7.65 -56.33
#